data_AF-A0A7V8A6J2-F1
#
_entry.id   AF-A0A7V8A6J2-F1
#
_cell.length_a   1.000
_cell.length_b   1.000
_cell.length_c   1.000
_cell.angle_alpha   90.00
_cell.angle_beta   90.00
_cell.angle_gamma   90.00
#
_symmetry.space_group_name_H-M   'P 1'
#
loop_
_entity.id
_entity.type
_entity.pdbx_description
1 polymer ?
#
loop_
_entity_poly.entity_id
_entity_poly.type
_entity_poly.pdbx_seq_one_letter_code
_entity_poly.pdbx_strand_id
1 'polypeptide(L)'
;MDDSTMISTIKKLLLAGDSVSDEAITFYIGLVKKRIKAKCEAITYPTDMDEITIDIVVSYINRRGKEGYSNESEGEVSVSMIGDLLAPYSDDFEAYKKSQGTGKLRFI
;
A
#
# COMPACT_ATOMS: atom_id res chain seq x y z
N MET A 1 -9.30 -1.29 -8.73
CA MET A 1 -9.56 0.16 -8.62
C MET A 1 -8.50 0.91 -9.41
N ASP A 2 -8.84 1.98 -10.12
CA ASP A 2 -7.85 2.86 -10.77
C ASP A 2 -7.16 3.78 -9.75
N ASP A 3 -5.96 4.26 -10.09
CA ASP A 3 -5.13 5.07 -9.17
C ASP A 3 -5.79 6.41 -8.81
N SER A 4 -6.54 7.03 -9.74
CA SER A 4 -7.26 8.28 -9.48
C SER A 4 -8.34 8.10 -8.41
N THR A 5 -9.07 6.99 -8.48
CA THR A 5 -10.07 6.64 -7.45
C THR A 5 -9.39 6.35 -6.12
N MET A 6 -8.24 5.65 -6.09
CA MET A 6 -7.49 5.40 -4.84
C MET A 6 -7.07 6.70 -4.17
N ILE A 7 -6.50 7.63 -4.94
CA ILE A 7 -6.07 8.95 -4.45
C ILE A 7 -7.27 9.70 -3.84
N SER A 8 -8.41 9.71 -4.53
CA SER A 8 -9.63 10.35 -4.01
C SER A 8 -10.08 9.73 -2.68
N THR A 9 -10.06 8.40 -2.57
CA THR A 9 -10.41 7.69 -1.34
C THR A 9 -9.44 8.00 -0.20
N ILE A 10 -8.13 7.99 -0.47
CA ILE A 10 -7.10 8.32 0.53
C ILE A 10 -7.28 9.75 1.05
N LYS A 11 -7.48 10.73 0.17
CA LYS A 11 -7.72 12.13 0.56
C LYS A 11 -8.95 12.27 1.46
N LYS A 12 -10.03 11.54 1.16
CA LYS A 12 -11.25 11.52 1.99
C LYS A 12 -10.99 10.91 3.37
N LEU A 13 -10.26 9.79 3.44
CA LEU A 13 -9.95 9.09 4.69
C LEU A 13 -9.01 9.87 5.61
N LEU A 14 -8.09 10.66 5.04
CA LEU A 14 -7.21 11.51 5.82
C LEU A 14 -7.94 12.69 6.49
N LEU A 15 -9.18 13.00 6.11
CA LEU A 15 -9.90 14.23 6.48
C LEU A 15 -9.07 15.50 6.24
N ALA A 16 -8.01 15.40 5.44
CA ALA A 16 -6.98 16.42 5.23
C ALA A 16 -7.28 17.31 4.02
N GLY A 17 -8.38 17.07 3.29
CA GLY A 17 -8.68 17.79 2.06
C GLY A 17 -7.53 17.68 1.05
N ASP A 18 -7.09 18.82 0.51
CA ASP A 18 -6.01 18.90 -0.49
C ASP A 18 -4.62 19.15 0.13
N SER A 19 -4.47 19.01 1.46
CA SER A 19 -3.20 19.30 2.14
C SER A 19 -2.05 18.35 1.79
N VAL A 20 -2.34 17.22 1.14
CA VAL A 20 -1.33 16.27 0.65
C VAL A 20 -1.41 16.23 -0.88
N SER A 21 -0.25 16.42 -1.53
CA SER A 21 -0.18 16.44 -2.99
C SER A 21 -0.52 15.07 -3.59
N ASP A 22 -1.21 15.08 -4.74
CA ASP A 22 -1.53 13.85 -5.48
C ASP A 22 -0.27 13.10 -5.90
N GLU A 23 0.81 13.83 -6.20
CA GLU A 23 2.12 13.24 -6.55
C GLU A 23 2.69 12.44 -5.37
N ALA A 24 2.64 12.97 -4.15
CA ALA A 24 3.10 12.25 -2.97
C ALA A 24 2.25 11.00 -2.70
N ILE A 25 0.92 11.13 -2.80
CA ILE A 25 0.01 9.98 -2.62
C ILE A 25 0.29 8.91 -3.67
N THR A 26 0.45 9.30 -4.95
CA THR A 26 0.78 8.39 -6.06
C THR A 26 2.08 7.65 -5.80
N PHE A 27 3.11 8.36 -5.31
CA PHE A 27 4.39 7.76 -4.97
C PHE A 27 4.26 6.72 -3.84
N TYR A 28 3.51 7.02 -2.78
CA TYR A 28 3.28 6.07 -1.68
C TYR A 28 2.46 4.85 -2.12
N ILE A 29 1.42 5.04 -2.94
CA ILE A 29 0.66 3.94 -3.55
C ILE A 29 1.62 3.01 -4.30
N GLY A 30 2.45 3.56 -5.19
CA GLY A 30 3.40 2.78 -5.98
C GLY A 30 4.36 1.96 -5.12
N LEU A 31 4.85 2.54 -4.02
CA LEU A 31 5.75 1.86 -3.11
C LEU A 31 5.06 0.74 -2.32
N VAL A 32 3.86 0.98 -1.81
CA VAL A 32 3.05 -0.02 -1.09
C VAL A 32 2.66 -1.16 -2.03
N LYS A 33 2.19 -0.87 -3.24
CA LYS A 33 1.90 -1.87 -4.28
C LYS A 33 3.11 -2.75 -4.60
N LYS A 34 4.31 -2.15 -4.71
CA LYS A 34 5.57 -2.91 -4.93
C LYS A 34 5.87 -3.86 -3.77
N ARG A 35 5.60 -3.45 -2.53
CA ARG A 35 5.82 -4.26 -1.32
C ARG A 35 4.81 -5.38 -1.20
N ILE A 36 3.54 -5.10 -1.44
CA ILE A 36 2.46 -6.10 -1.47
C ILE A 36 2.76 -7.15 -2.54
N LYS A 37 3.12 -6.73 -3.76
CA LYS A 37 3.54 -7.63 -4.83
C LYS A 37 4.66 -8.58 -4.39
N ALA A 38 5.66 -8.06 -3.68
CA ALA A 38 6.76 -8.87 -3.16
C ALA A 38 6.28 -9.86 -2.08
N LYS A 39 5.39 -9.46 -1.16
CA LYS A 39 4.83 -10.34 -0.11
C LYS A 39 3.91 -11.42 -0.67
N CYS A 40 3.15 -11.10 -1.73
CA CYS A 40 2.28 -12.02 -2.43
C CYS A 40 3.00 -12.91 -3.45
N GLU A 41 4.30 -12.69 -3.68
CA GLU A 41 5.11 -13.41 -4.68
C GLU A 41 4.48 -13.36 -6.09
N ALA A 42 3.81 -12.26 -6.41
CA ALA A 42 3.00 -12.11 -7.61
C ALA A 42 3.76 -11.41 -8.75
N ILE A 43 3.45 -11.77 -10.00
CA ILE A 43 4.02 -11.12 -11.20
C ILE A 43 3.39 -9.75 -11.44
N THR A 44 2.12 -9.59 -11.09
CA THR A 44 1.36 -8.33 -11.14
C THR A 44 0.83 -8.00 -9.75
N TYR A 45 0.51 -6.73 -9.53
CA TYR A 45 -0.12 -6.33 -8.29
C TYR A 45 -1.55 -6.91 -8.22
N PRO A 46 -1.92 -7.59 -7.13
CA PRO A 46 -3.26 -8.15 -6.94
C PRO A 46 -4.28 -7.06 -6.60
N THR A 47 -5.32 -6.92 -7.41
CA THR A 47 -6.39 -5.92 -7.21
C THR A 47 -7.19 -6.16 -5.92
N ASP A 48 -7.23 -7.39 -5.41
CA ASP A 48 -7.87 -7.72 -4.13
C ASP A 48 -7.19 -7.02 -2.93
N MET A 49 -5.97 -6.49 -3.12
CA MET A 49 -5.21 -5.78 -2.08
C MET A 49 -5.40 -4.26 -2.14
N ASP A 50 -6.36 -3.76 -2.93
CA ASP A 50 -6.63 -2.32 -3.09
C ASP A 50 -6.96 -1.63 -1.76
N GLU A 51 -7.82 -2.25 -0.97
CA GLU A 51 -8.20 -1.74 0.36
C GLU A 51 -7.02 -1.73 1.34
N ILE A 52 -6.18 -2.77 1.31
CA ILE A 52 -4.96 -2.83 2.13
C ILE A 52 -4.00 -1.72 1.71
N THR A 53 -3.85 -1.49 0.40
CA THR A 53 -2.99 -0.41 -0.11
C THR A 53 -3.46 0.95 0.42
N ILE A 54 -4.76 1.21 0.37
CA ILE A 54 -5.36 2.45 0.86
C ILE A 54 -5.09 2.62 2.36
N ASP A 55 -5.38 1.61 3.18
CA ASP A 55 -5.20 1.67 4.63
C ASP A 55 -3.74 1.98 5.01
N ILE A 56 -2.79 1.28 4.39
CA ILE A 56 -1.37 1.45 4.66
C ILE A 56 -0.90 2.86 4.29
N VAL A 57 -1.34 3.39 3.15
CA VAL A 57 -0.97 4.75 2.72
C VAL A 57 -1.55 5.80 3.67
N VAL A 58 -2.81 5.66 4.07
CA VAL A 58 -3.47 6.55 5.06
C VAL A 58 -2.73 6.51 6.39
N SER A 59 -2.45 5.30 6.89
CA SER A 59 -1.72 5.08 8.15
C SER A 59 -0.32 5.66 8.10
N TYR A 60 0.39 5.51 6.98
CA TYR A 60 1.74 6.06 6.79
C TYR A 60 1.73 7.59 6.81
N ILE A 61 0.83 8.22 6.05
CA ILE A 61 0.71 9.69 5.99
C ILE A 61 0.32 10.26 7.37
N ASN A 62 -0.65 9.64 8.05
CA ASN A 62 -1.08 10.07 9.38
C ASN A 62 0.03 9.94 10.43
N ARG A 63 0.80 8.85 10.39
CA ARG A 63 1.93 8.62 11.30
C ARG A 63 3.02 9.66 11.07
N ARG A 64 3.38 9.90 9.81
CA ARG A 64 4.37 10.91 9.42
C ARG A 64 3.95 12.34 9.79
N GLY A 65 2.66 12.67 9.65
CA GLY A 65 2.11 13.97 10.05
C GLY A 65 2.12 14.23 11.56
N LYS A 66 1.97 13.18 12.39
CA LYS A 66 2.05 13.28 13.86
C LYS A 66 3.47 13.44 14.39
N GLU A 67 4.47 12.97 13.65
CA GLU A 67 5.88 13.03 14.05
C GLU A 67 6.52 14.43 13.86
N GLY A 68 5.74 15.44 13.47
CA GLY A 68 6.18 16.85 13.48
C GLY A 68 7.26 17.16 12.44
N TYR A 69 7.24 16.46 11.30
CA TYR A 69 8.24 16.67 10.26
C TYR A 69 7.95 17.96 9.47
N SER A 70 8.74 19.00 9.73
CA SER A 70 8.98 20.09 8.79
C SER A 70 9.51 19.51 7.48
N ASN A 71 9.12 20.08 6.33
CA ASN A 71 9.31 19.63 4.93
C ASN A 71 10.73 19.22 4.45
N GLU A 72 11.72 18.92 5.32
CA GLU A 72 13.14 18.78 4.96
C GLU A 72 13.67 17.32 4.86
N SER A 73 12.82 16.30 4.76
CA SER A 73 13.27 14.96 4.33
C SER A 73 12.28 14.29 3.41
N GLU A 74 12.06 14.86 2.24
CA GLU A 74 11.32 14.22 1.15
C GLU A 74 12.05 12.98 0.57
N GLY A 75 13.27 12.66 1.02
CA GLY A 75 14.12 11.62 0.42
C GLY A 75 14.05 10.22 1.03
N GLU A 76 13.73 10.05 2.31
CA GLU A 76 13.84 8.75 2.98
C GLU A 76 12.47 8.16 3.29
N VAL A 77 11.96 7.36 2.35
CA VAL A 77 10.83 6.49 2.68
C VAL A 77 11.33 5.35 3.55
N SER A 78 10.81 5.27 4.76
CA SER A 78 11.17 4.20 5.68
C SER A 78 10.49 2.89 5.24
N VAL A 79 11.23 2.12 4.46
CA VAL A 79 10.83 0.77 4.00
C VAL A 79 10.42 -0.12 5.17
N SER A 80 11.10 0.01 6.30
CA SER A 80 10.80 -0.73 7.52
C SER A 80 9.44 -0.33 8.11
N MET A 81 9.07 0.95 8.08
CA MET A 81 7.73 1.40 8.52
C MET A 81 6.63 0.81 7.66
N ILE A 82 6.77 0.78 6.33
CA ILE A 82 5.78 0.14 5.46
C ILE A 82 5.72 -1.36 5.73
N GLY A 83 6.86 -2.00 5.98
CA GLY A 83 6.92 -3.41 6.36
C GLY A 83 6.16 -3.72 7.65
N ASP A 84 6.31 -2.86 8.66
CA ASP A 84 5.62 -2.92 9.96
C ASP A 84 4.09 -2.74 9.80
N LEU A 85 3.68 -1.72 9.04
CA LEU A 85 2.26 -1.49 8.74
C LEU A 85 1.62 -2.65 7.97
N LEU A 86 2.37 -3.34 7.11
CA LEU A 86 1.90 -4.51 6.37
C LEU A 86 1.93 -5.80 7.20
N ALA A 87 2.52 -5.81 8.40
CA ALA A 87 2.62 -7.02 9.22
C ALA A 87 1.26 -7.62 9.63
N PRO A 88 0.24 -6.83 10.01
CA PRO A 88 -1.08 -7.34 10.39
C PRO A 88 -1.84 -8.05 9.25
N TYR A 89 -1.47 -7.78 7.99
CA TYR A 89 -2.10 -8.35 6.80
C TYR A 89 -1.42 -9.65 6.32
N SER A 90 -0.61 -10.29 7.16
CA SER A 90 0.09 -11.53 6.81
C SER A 90 -0.86 -12.62 6.33
N ASP A 91 -1.99 -12.80 7.02
CA ASP A 91 -2.99 -13.81 6.70
C ASP A 91 -3.63 -13.57 5.32
N ASP A 92 -3.91 -12.32 4.95
CA ASP A 92 -4.41 -11.95 3.63
C ASP A 92 -3.42 -12.30 2.52
N PHE A 93 -2.12 -12.03 2.73
CA PHE A 93 -1.08 -12.39 1.77
C PHE A 93 -0.93 -13.91 1.63
N GLU A 94 -1.03 -14.65 2.74
CA GLU A 94 -1.01 -16.12 2.71
C GLU A 94 -2.24 -16.71 2.04
N ALA A 95 -3.42 -16.16 2.30
CA ALA A 95 -4.67 -16.55 1.65
C ALA A 95 -4.60 -16.31 0.13
N TYR A 96 -4.07 -15.15 -0.28
CA TYR A 96 -3.84 -14.86 -1.69
C TYR A 96 -2.89 -15.88 -2.34
N LYS A 97 -1.76 -16.18 -1.70
CA LYS A 97 -0.81 -17.18 -2.21
C LYS A 97 -1.42 -18.56 -2.34
N LYS A 98 -2.25 -18.98 -1.37
CA LYS A 98 -2.97 -20.26 -1.43
C LYS A 98 -3.97 -20.30 -2.59
N SER A 99 -4.70 -19.20 -2.82
CA SER A 99 -5.65 -19.06 -3.95
C SER A 99 -4.95 -19.15 -5.31
N GLN A 100 -3.74 -18.58 -5.43
CA GLN A 100 -2.92 -18.70 -6.65
C GLN A 100 -2.32 -20.11 -6.82
N GLY A 101 -2.05 -20.82 -5.72
CA GLY A 101 -1.48 -22.17 -5.70
C GLY A 101 -2.43 -23.29 -6.16
N THR A 102 -3.74 -23.10 -6.09
CA THR A 102 -4.74 -24.09 -6.56
C THR A 102 -4.86 -24.21 -8.08
N GLY A 103 -4.18 -23.35 -8.86
CA GLY A 103 -4.17 -23.38 -10.32
C GLY A 103 -3.09 -24.27 -10.97
N LYS A 104 -2.22 -24.94 -10.20
CA LYS A 104 -1.24 -25.90 -10.76
C LYS A 104 -1.86 -27.29 -10.91
N LEU A 105 -2.86 -27.42 -11.79
CA LEU A 105 -3.03 -28.68 -12.53
C LEU A 105 -1.82 -28.82 -13.46
N ARG A 106 -0.76 -29.46 -12.95
CA ARG A 106 0.26 -30.08 -13.80
C ARG A 106 -0.45 -31.16 -14.61
N PHE A 107 -0.75 -30.87 -15.87
CA PHE A 107 -1.00 -31.93 -16.84
C PHE A 107 0.33 -32.69 -17.00
N ILE A 108 0.33 -33.91 -16.48
CA ILE A 108 1.33 -34.96 -16.73
C ILE A 108 1.12 -35.55 -18.12
#